data_AF-A0A534ZG15-F1
#
_entry.id   AF-A0A534ZG15-F1
#
_cell.length_a   1.000
_cell.length_b   1.000
_cell.length_c   1.000
_cell.angle_alpha   90.00
_cell.angle_beta   90.00
_cell.angle_gamma   90.00
#
_symmetry.space_group_name_H-M   'P 1'
#
loop_
_entity.id
_entity.type
_entity.pdbx_description
1 polymer ?
#
loop_
_entity_poly.entity_id
_entity_poly.type
_entity_poly.pdbx_seq_one_letter_code
_entity_poly.pdbx_strand_id
1 'polypeptide(L)'
;YAALACGVGAGALFWLDHGWLALLALAVSGLLDALDGRVARLGPGPTPWGGVLDLTFDRVVEAAVLLGIAVPRPHLHLPALVLAATWYVNLCVFLAVGAASERHPAKVIYYPPGLLERSEGLLFALIVIALPRLAGAALYVYAGLEVVTAAQRFRHGRRALG
;
A
#
# COMPACT_ATOMS: atom_id res chain seq x y z
N TYR A 1 -1.03 10.90 -11.14
CA TYR A 1 0.22 10.66 -11.91
C TYR A 1 1.46 11.25 -11.23
N ALA A 2 1.42 12.51 -10.76
CA ALA A 2 2.56 13.09 -10.02
C ALA A 2 2.90 12.27 -8.76
N ALA A 3 1.89 11.86 -7.99
CA ALA A 3 2.05 10.98 -6.84
C ALA A 3 2.79 9.66 -7.20
N LEU A 4 2.39 9.02 -8.31
CA LEU A 4 3.04 7.81 -8.83
C LEU A 4 4.52 8.05 -9.15
N ALA A 5 4.84 9.10 -9.90
CA ALA A 5 6.22 9.41 -10.28
C ALA A 5 7.11 9.65 -9.04
N CYS A 6 6.60 10.41 -8.05
CA CYS A 6 7.29 10.62 -6.78
C CYS A 6 7.48 9.30 -6.00
N GLY A 7 6.46 8.44 -5.96
CA GLY A 7 6.52 7.17 -5.24
C GLY A 7 7.47 6.15 -5.87
N VAL A 8 7.48 6.03 -7.20
CA VAL A 8 8.47 5.22 -7.92
C VAL A 8 9.87 5.80 -7.74
N GLY A 9 10.01 7.12 -7.77
CA GLY A 9 11.25 7.81 -7.45
C GLY A 9 11.76 7.51 -6.05
N ALA A 10 10.88 7.39 -5.05
CA ALA A 10 11.24 6.95 -3.71
C ALA A 10 11.82 5.52 -3.71
N GLY A 11 11.21 4.59 -4.45
CA GLY A 11 11.76 3.24 -4.64
C GLY A 11 13.18 3.25 -5.23
N ALA A 12 13.43 4.07 -6.25
CA ALA A 12 14.77 4.24 -6.81
C ALA A 12 15.76 4.83 -5.80
N LEU A 13 15.34 5.80 -4.99
CA LEU A 13 16.18 6.38 -3.93
C LEU A 13 16.50 5.37 -2.83
N PHE A 14 15.56 4.49 -2.45
CA PHE A 14 15.82 3.38 -1.54
C PHE A 14 16.86 2.40 -2.10
N TRP A 15 16.78 2.13 -3.40
CA TRP A 15 17.72 1.27 -4.10
C TRP A 15 19.14 1.84 -4.06
N LEU A 16 19.26 3.15 -4.27
CA LEU A 16 20.53 3.89 -4.29
C LEU A 16 21.05 4.26 -2.89
N ASP A 17 20.48 3.68 -1.83
CA ASP A 17 20.86 3.91 -0.42
C ASP A 17 20.66 5.37 0.08
N HIS A 18 19.81 6.14 -0.60
CA HIS A 18 19.40 7.49 -0.20
C HIS A 18 18.11 7.47 0.63
N GLY A 19 18.09 6.69 1.73
CA GLY A 19 16.89 6.38 2.51
C GLY A 19 16.10 7.61 2.99
N TRP A 20 16.75 8.64 3.52
CA TRP A 20 16.06 9.86 3.99
C TRP A 20 15.38 10.64 2.86
N LEU A 21 16.03 10.76 1.70
CA LEU A 21 15.42 11.37 0.52
C LEU A 21 14.28 10.50 -0.03
N ALA A 22 14.43 9.18 0.02
CA ALA A 22 13.37 8.25 -0.34
C ALA A 22 12.13 8.44 0.54
N LEU A 23 12.32 8.57 1.86
CA LEU A 23 11.24 8.83 2.80
C LEU A 23 10.53 10.15 2.52
N LEU A 24 11.29 11.21 2.23
CA LEU A 24 10.73 12.51 1.85
C LEU A 24 9.92 12.41 0.55
N ALA A 25 10.47 11.77 -0.47
CA ALA A 25 9.79 11.56 -1.74
C ALA A 25 8.49 10.74 -1.59
N LEU A 26 8.52 9.70 -0.73
CA LEU A 26 7.34 8.89 -0.42
C LEU A 26 6.29 9.69 0.36
N ALA A 27 6.69 10.53 1.30
CA ALA A 27 5.79 11.43 2.02
C ALA A 27 5.13 12.45 1.07
N VAL A 28 5.90 13.03 0.14
CA VAL A 28 5.38 13.91 -0.91
C VAL A 28 4.40 13.16 -1.82
N SER A 29 4.72 11.93 -2.23
CA SER A 29 3.82 11.07 -2.99
C SER A 29 2.47 10.88 -2.28
N GLY A 30 2.49 10.56 -0.98
CA GLY A 30 1.27 10.44 -0.17
C GLY A 30 0.49 11.75 -0.02
N LEU A 31 1.17 12.89 0.08
CA LEU A 31 0.51 14.19 0.11
C LEU A 31 -0.20 14.51 -1.21
N LEU A 32 0.46 14.27 -2.34
CA LEU A 32 -0.11 14.48 -3.67
C LEU A 32 -1.35 13.61 -3.90
N ASP A 33 -1.30 12.36 -3.45
CA ASP A 33 -2.42 11.42 -3.52
C ASP A 33 -3.63 11.90 -2.69
N ALA A 34 -3.38 12.37 -1.47
CA ALA A 34 -4.42 12.96 -0.63
C ALA A 34 -5.01 14.26 -1.22
N LEU A 35 -4.20 15.05 -1.93
CA LEU A 35 -4.65 16.24 -2.64
C LEU A 35 -5.52 15.86 -3.85
N ASP A 36 -5.10 14.88 -4.67
CA ASP A 36 -5.87 14.39 -5.81
C ASP A 36 -7.29 13.95 -5.37
N GLY A 37 -7.37 13.21 -4.25
CA GLY A 37 -8.65 12.80 -3.65
C GLY A 37 -9.52 13.96 -3.14
N ARG A 38 -8.92 15.06 -2.66
CA ARG A 38 -9.66 16.28 -2.26
C ARG A 38 -10.14 17.08 -3.47
N VAL A 39 -9.28 17.25 -4.48
CA VAL A 39 -9.63 17.95 -5.73
C VAL A 39 -10.78 17.25 -6.43
N ALA A 40 -10.79 15.91 -6.48
CA ALA A 40 -11.90 15.14 -7.03
C ALA A 40 -13.24 15.43 -6.32
N ARG A 41 -13.23 15.69 -5.00
CA ARG A 41 -14.45 16.02 -4.23
C ARG A 41 -14.93 17.46 -4.41
N LEU A 42 -14.02 18.39 -4.72
CA LEU A 42 -14.35 19.79 -4.98
C LEU A 42 -14.74 20.04 -6.45
N GLY A 43 -14.31 19.16 -7.35
CA GLY A 43 -14.61 19.21 -8.78
C GLY A 43 -15.89 18.43 -9.17
N PRO A 44 -15.93 17.83 -10.36
CA PRO A 44 -17.08 17.07 -10.87
C PRO A 44 -17.45 15.81 -10.06
N GLY A 45 -16.69 15.48 -9.02
CA GLY A 45 -16.81 14.25 -8.25
C GLY A 45 -15.81 13.17 -8.68
N PRO A 46 -15.65 12.11 -7.87
CA PRO A 46 -14.83 10.96 -8.22
C PRO A 46 -15.38 10.21 -9.43
N THR A 47 -14.51 9.72 -10.31
CA THR A 47 -14.88 8.92 -11.49
C THR A 47 -14.49 7.45 -11.31
N PRO A 48 -15.17 6.51 -12.00
CA PRO A 48 -14.78 5.11 -11.98
C PRO A 48 -13.33 4.88 -12.41
N TRP A 49 -12.88 5.52 -13.49
CA TRP A 49 -11.50 5.41 -13.95
C TRP A 49 -10.50 5.95 -12.92
N GLY A 50 -10.84 7.05 -12.22
CA GLY A 50 -10.02 7.57 -11.12
C GLY A 50 -9.81 6.54 -10.02
N GLY A 51 -10.83 5.78 -9.64
CA GLY A 51 -10.71 4.71 -8.66
C GLY A 51 -9.83 3.53 -9.12
N VAL A 52 -9.82 3.22 -10.43
CA VAL A 52 -8.90 2.22 -11.00
C VAL A 52 -7.46 2.71 -10.91
N LEU A 53 -7.21 3.98 -11.26
CA LEU A 53 -5.87 4.59 -11.19
C LEU A 53 -5.35 4.65 -9.76
N ASP A 54 -6.18 5.08 -8.81
CA ASP A 54 -5.90 5.12 -7.37
C ASP A 54 -5.42 3.76 -6.86
N LEU A 55 -6.24 2.72 -7.04
CA LEU A 55 -5.91 1.37 -6.62
C LEU A 55 -4.63 0.83 -7.28
N THR A 56 -4.47 1.05 -8.60
CA THR A 56 -3.36 0.49 -9.37
C THR A 56 -2.05 1.19 -9.06
N PHE A 57 -2.05 2.52 -9.01
CA PHE A 57 -0.84 3.31 -8.78
C PHE A 57 -0.30 3.13 -7.36
N ASP A 58 -1.18 2.94 -6.37
CA ASP A 58 -0.76 2.56 -5.03
C ASP A 58 0.04 1.26 -5.00
N ARG A 59 -0.45 0.21 -5.71
CA ARG A 59 0.28 -1.07 -5.79
C ARG A 59 1.63 -0.91 -6.48
N VAL A 60 1.72 -0.05 -7.50
CA VAL A 60 3.00 0.23 -8.20
C VAL A 60 3.98 0.92 -7.26
N VAL A 61 3.53 1.90 -6.47
CA VAL A 61 4.39 2.60 -5.51
C VAL A 61 4.85 1.65 -4.40
N GLU A 62 3.95 0.86 -3.81
CA GLU A 62 4.27 -0.13 -2.78
C GLU A 62 5.30 -1.15 -3.28
N ALA A 63 5.11 -1.69 -4.49
CA ALA A 63 6.04 -2.62 -5.10
C ALA A 63 7.41 -1.96 -5.36
N ALA A 64 7.44 -0.74 -5.88
CA ALA A 64 8.67 0.00 -6.13
C ALA A 64 9.47 0.24 -4.84
N VAL A 65 8.79 0.62 -3.75
CA VAL A 65 9.42 0.82 -2.44
C VAL A 65 9.95 -0.49 -1.88
N LEU A 66 9.16 -1.58 -1.90
CA LEU A 66 9.60 -2.88 -1.40
C LEU A 66 10.83 -3.40 -2.17
N LEU A 67 10.82 -3.28 -3.50
CA LEU A 67 11.96 -3.65 -4.35
C LEU A 67 13.19 -2.79 -4.05
N GLY A 68 13.02 -1.48 -3.93
CA GLY A 68 14.11 -0.55 -3.59
C GLY A 68 14.75 -0.85 -2.24
N ILE A 69 13.95 -1.27 -1.25
CA ILE A 69 14.44 -1.65 0.07
C ILE A 69 15.15 -3.02 0.03
N ALA A 70 14.52 -4.02 -0.58
CA ALA A 70 14.92 -5.42 -0.39
C ALA A 70 16.01 -5.90 -1.36
N VAL A 71 15.94 -5.53 -2.63
CA VAL A 71 16.84 -6.11 -3.66
C VAL A 71 18.32 -5.79 -3.43
N PRO A 72 18.72 -4.58 -3.02
CA PRO A 72 20.13 -4.30 -2.69
C PRO A 72 20.63 -5.03 -1.43
N ARG A 73 19.75 -5.70 -0.66
CA ARG A 73 20.01 -6.19 0.69
C ARG A 73 19.62 -7.67 0.82
N PRO A 74 20.55 -8.62 0.58
CA PRO A 74 20.26 -10.06 0.56
C PRO A 74 19.54 -10.63 1.79
N HIS A 75 19.87 -10.11 2.98
CA HIS A 75 19.25 -10.53 4.24
C HIS A 75 17.76 -10.14 4.35
N LEU A 76 17.26 -9.25 3.49
CA LEU A 76 15.86 -8.84 3.43
C LEU A 76 15.03 -9.61 2.39
N HIS A 77 15.65 -10.44 1.54
CA HIS A 77 14.94 -11.12 0.46
C HIS A 77 13.78 -12.00 0.96
N LEU A 78 14.03 -12.87 1.94
CA LEU A 78 12.99 -13.74 2.49
C LEU A 78 11.89 -12.96 3.23
N PRO A 79 12.20 -12.03 4.17
CA PRO A 79 11.18 -11.19 4.79
C PRO A 79 10.34 -10.39 3.77
N ALA A 80 10.97 -9.84 2.73
CA ALA A 80 10.28 -9.10 1.68
C ALA A 80 9.38 -9.99 0.82
N LEU A 81 9.82 -11.21 0.48
CA LEU A 81 8.99 -12.18 -0.25
C LEU A 81 7.77 -12.60 0.57
N VAL A 82 7.93 -12.78 1.88
CA VAL A 82 6.81 -13.07 2.78
C VAL A 82 5.84 -11.90 2.83
N LEU A 83 6.33 -10.66 2.98
CA LEU A 83 5.48 -9.46 2.92
C LEU A 83 4.72 -9.37 1.58
N ALA A 84 5.41 -9.54 0.45
CA ALA A 84 4.79 -9.52 -0.89
C ALA A 84 3.71 -10.60 -1.05
N ALA A 85 3.93 -11.81 -0.52
CA ALA A 85 2.93 -12.87 -0.53
C ALA A 85 1.70 -12.50 0.30
N THR A 86 1.89 -11.86 1.46
CA THR A 86 0.76 -11.38 2.29
C THR A 86 -0.01 -10.24 1.63
N TRP A 87 0.67 -9.32 0.94
CA TRP A 87 0.03 -8.29 0.12
C TRP A 87 -0.82 -8.89 -0.99
N TYR A 88 -0.28 -9.89 -1.70
CA TYR A 88 -1.01 -10.59 -2.75
C TYR A 88 -2.32 -11.20 -2.22
N VAL A 89 -2.24 -11.96 -1.12
CA VAL A 89 -3.42 -12.58 -0.50
C VAL A 89 -4.41 -11.51 -0.01
N ASN A 90 -3.94 -10.47 0.67
CA ASN A 90 -4.80 -9.40 1.17
C ASN A 90 -5.52 -8.65 0.03
N LEU A 91 -4.82 -8.38 -1.08
CA LEU A 91 -5.41 -7.76 -2.27
C LEU A 91 -6.46 -8.67 -2.91
N CYS A 92 -6.20 -9.98 -3.02
CA CYS A 92 -7.19 -10.94 -3.52
C CYS A 92 -8.45 -10.95 -2.65
N VAL A 93 -8.31 -10.98 -1.32
CA VAL A 93 -9.46 -10.92 -0.39
C VAL A 93 -10.22 -9.60 -0.53
N PHE A 94 -9.49 -8.48 -0.58
CA PHE A 94 -10.07 -7.15 -0.75
C PHE A 94 -10.92 -7.06 -2.03
N LEU A 95 -10.37 -7.48 -3.18
CA LEU A 95 -11.06 -7.45 -4.45
C LEU A 95 -12.24 -8.41 -4.50
N ALA A 96 -12.08 -9.65 -4.03
CA ALA A 96 -13.13 -10.66 -4.05
C ALA A 96 -14.33 -10.26 -3.16
N VAL A 97 -14.07 -9.82 -1.92
CA VAL A 97 -15.12 -9.35 -1.01
C VAL A 97 -15.76 -8.06 -1.54
N GLY A 98 -14.95 -7.12 -2.03
CA GLY A 98 -15.43 -5.86 -2.57
C GLY A 98 -16.32 -6.04 -3.81
N ALA A 99 -15.99 -6.97 -4.69
CA ALA A 99 -16.78 -7.28 -5.88
C ALA A 99 -18.08 -8.05 -5.56
N ALA A 100 -18.02 -8.98 -4.60
CA ALA A 100 -19.20 -9.75 -4.20
C ALA A 100 -20.22 -8.94 -3.37
N SER A 101 -19.77 -7.87 -2.72
CA SER A 101 -20.62 -6.97 -1.95
C SER A 101 -21.36 -6.00 -2.89
N GLU A 102 -22.51 -6.41 -3.43
CA GLU A 102 -23.35 -5.67 -4.41
C GLU A 102 -23.94 -4.31 -3.95
N ARG A 103 -23.34 -3.65 -2.97
CA ARG A 103 -23.79 -2.35 -2.50
C ARG A 103 -22.74 -1.33 -2.91
N HIS A 104 -23.01 -0.53 -3.94
CA HIS A 104 -22.86 0.94 -3.98
C HIS A 104 -22.76 1.45 -5.44
N PRO A 105 -23.72 2.24 -5.94
CA PRO A 105 -23.70 2.78 -7.31
C PRO A 105 -22.66 3.88 -7.57
N ALA A 106 -21.78 4.21 -6.60
CA ALA A 106 -20.89 5.37 -6.66
C ALA A 106 -19.39 5.04 -6.54
N LYS A 107 -18.99 3.79 -6.26
CA LYS A 107 -17.57 3.38 -6.17
C LYS A 107 -17.35 2.09 -6.95
N VAL A 108 -16.23 2.00 -7.66
CA VAL A 108 -15.85 0.85 -8.50
C VAL A 108 -15.79 -0.45 -7.69
N ILE A 109 -15.34 -0.37 -6.43
CA ILE A 109 -15.22 -1.50 -5.50
C ILE A 109 -15.55 -0.99 -4.09
N TYR A 110 -16.33 -1.77 -3.32
CA TYR A 110 -16.52 -1.51 -1.89
C TYR A 110 -15.22 -1.77 -1.12
N TYR A 111 -14.83 -0.84 -0.25
CA TYR A 111 -13.61 -0.96 0.57
C TYR A 111 -13.94 -1.62 1.92
N PRO A 112 -13.67 -2.92 2.11
CA PRO A 112 -13.84 -3.56 3.42
C PRO A 112 -12.83 -2.99 4.44
N PRO A 113 -13.25 -2.82 5.71
CA PRO A 113 -12.41 -2.27 6.77
C PRO A 113 -11.20 -3.18 7.06
N GLY A 114 -10.09 -2.57 7.48
CA GLY A 114 -8.84 -3.25 7.79
C GLY A 114 -7.95 -2.40 8.71
N LEU A 115 -7.02 -3.04 9.43
CA LEU A 115 -6.11 -2.37 10.38
C LEU A 115 -5.05 -1.50 9.72
N LEU A 116 -4.56 -1.92 8.54
CA LEU A 116 -3.49 -1.22 7.87
C LEU A 116 -4.04 -0.18 6.90
N GLU A 117 -3.70 1.07 7.17
CA GLU A 117 -3.85 2.19 6.23
C GLU A 117 -2.48 2.59 5.63
N ARG A 118 -2.48 3.69 4.87
CA ARG A 118 -1.29 4.21 4.17
C ARG A 118 -0.26 4.81 5.15
N SER A 119 -0.68 5.23 6.35
CA SER A 119 0.18 5.88 7.33
C SER A 119 1.21 4.92 7.96
N GLU A 120 0.84 3.67 8.06
CA GLU A 120 1.63 2.57 8.61
C GLU A 120 2.78 2.21 7.65
N GLY A 121 2.58 2.35 6.34
CA GLY A 121 3.62 2.19 5.33
C GLY A 121 4.74 3.23 5.45
N LEU A 122 4.41 4.49 5.78
CA LEU A 122 5.41 5.54 6.04
C LEU A 122 6.18 5.27 7.34
N LEU A 123 5.50 4.85 8.40
CA LEU A 123 6.15 4.45 9.65
C LEU A 123 7.08 3.25 9.44
N PHE A 124 6.64 2.25 8.67
CA PHE A 124 7.46 1.12 8.28
C PHE A 124 8.72 1.56 7.53
N ALA A 125 8.58 2.43 6.51
CA ALA A 125 9.70 2.97 5.75
C ALA A 125 10.68 3.73 6.66
N LEU A 126 10.17 4.52 7.62
CA LEU A 126 10.99 5.20 8.63
C LEU A 126 11.77 4.22 9.50
N ILE A 127 11.15 3.13 9.97
CA ILE A 127 11.82 2.10 10.79
C ILE A 127 12.95 1.44 10.00
N VAL A 128 12.72 1.10 8.73
CA VAL A 128 13.73 0.48 7.87
C VAL A 128 14.96 1.38 7.72
N ILE A 129 14.77 2.70 7.60
CA ILE A 129 15.87 3.67 7.47
C ILE A 129 16.56 3.93 8.81
N ALA A 130 15.79 4.20 9.86
CA ALA A 130 16.32 4.61 11.15
C ALA A 130 16.98 3.44 11.91
N LEU A 131 16.48 2.23 11.72
CA LEU A 131 16.88 1.03 12.45
C LEU A 131 17.13 -0.14 11.46
N PRO A 132 18.16 -0.05 10.59
CA PRO A 132 18.37 -1.02 9.51
C PRO A 132 18.61 -2.46 10.01
N ARG A 133 19.17 -2.62 11.23
CA ARG A 133 19.32 -3.92 11.89
C ARG A 133 17.99 -4.61 12.19
N LEU A 134 16.91 -3.84 12.33
CA LEU A 134 15.56 -4.33 12.58
C LEU A 134 14.71 -4.42 11.32
N ALA A 135 15.22 -4.03 10.14
CA ALA A 135 14.44 -3.98 8.90
C ALA A 135 13.82 -5.34 8.52
N GLY A 136 14.56 -6.44 8.69
CA GLY A 136 14.03 -7.79 8.46
C GLY A 136 12.89 -8.16 9.42
N ALA A 137 13.04 -7.83 10.71
CA ALA A 137 11.98 -8.03 11.70
C ALA A 137 10.76 -7.15 11.40
N ALA A 138 10.97 -5.89 11.02
CA ALA A 138 9.91 -4.96 10.64
C ALA A 138 9.11 -5.48 9.44
N LEU A 139 9.75 -6.06 8.42
CA LEU A 139 9.09 -6.70 7.28
C LEU A 139 8.18 -7.86 7.72
N TYR A 140 8.65 -8.72 8.64
CA TYR A 140 7.82 -9.80 9.18
C TYR A 140 6.66 -9.31 10.03
N VAL A 141 6.88 -8.29 10.87
CA VAL A 141 5.79 -7.68 11.65
C VAL A 141 4.74 -7.10 10.70
N TYR A 142 5.16 -6.39 9.66
CA TYR A 142 4.24 -5.84 8.66
C TYR A 142 3.48 -6.96 7.94
N ALA A 143 4.15 -8.03 7.55
CA ALA A 143 3.51 -9.20 6.94
C ALA A 143 2.46 -9.83 7.89
N GLY A 144 2.74 -9.90 9.19
CA GLY A 144 1.78 -10.33 10.19
C GLY A 144 0.54 -9.43 10.26
N LEU A 145 0.72 -8.12 10.23
CA LEU A 145 -0.39 -7.15 10.19
C LEU A 145 -1.23 -7.27 8.91
N GLU A 146 -0.61 -7.57 7.77
CA GLU A 146 -1.29 -7.85 6.50
C GLU A 146 -2.17 -9.10 6.58
N VAL A 147 -1.68 -10.18 7.21
CA VAL A 147 -2.48 -11.38 7.46
C VAL A 147 -3.69 -11.08 8.34
N VAL A 148 -3.49 -10.32 9.43
CA VAL A 148 -4.61 -9.92 10.30
C VAL A 148 -5.64 -9.09 9.52
N THR A 149 -5.17 -8.15 8.70
CA THR A 149 -6.02 -7.30 7.85
C THR A 149 -6.82 -8.13 6.84
N ALA A 150 -6.18 -9.08 6.15
CA ALA A 150 -6.85 -9.99 5.24
C ALA A 150 -7.93 -10.81 5.95
N ALA A 151 -7.63 -11.34 7.15
CA ALA A 151 -8.60 -12.09 7.94
C ALA A 151 -9.80 -11.23 8.36
N GLN A 152 -9.59 -9.96 8.71
CA GLN A 152 -10.67 -9.02 9.04
C GLN A 152 -11.58 -8.77 7.84
N ARG A 153 -11.00 -8.47 6.67
CA ARG A 153 -11.74 -8.27 5.41
C ARG A 153 -12.55 -9.50 5.03
N PHE A 154 -11.95 -10.69 5.16
CA PHE A 154 -12.63 -11.95 4.88
C PHE A 154 -13.80 -12.20 5.84
N ARG A 155 -13.62 -11.98 7.15
CA ARG A 155 -14.69 -12.10 8.15
C ARG A 155 -15.81 -11.08 7.92
N HIS A 156 -15.46 -9.88 7.49
CA HIS A 156 -16.44 -8.86 7.10
C HIS A 156 -17.27 -9.34 5.91
N GLY A 157 -16.63 -9.80 4.84
CA GLY A 157 -17.32 -10.36 3.67
C GLY A 157 -18.26 -11.51 4.03
N ARG A 158 -17.82 -12.44 4.88
CA ARG A 158 -18.67 -13.54 5.37
C ARG A 158 -19.96 -13.06 6.06
N ARG A 159 -19.91 -11.96 6.83
CA ARG A 159 -21.07 -11.40 7.52
C ARG A 159 -21.97 -10.55 6.60
N ALA A 160 -21.40 -10.00 5.53
CA ALA A 160 -22.12 -9.14 4.60
C ALA A 160 -22.87 -9.94 3.52
N LEU A 161 -22.36 -11.13 3.17
CA LEU A 161 -22.84 -11.95 2.05
C LEU A 161 -23.63 -13.20 2.47
N GLY A 162 -23.70 -13.51 3.76
CA GLY A 162 -24.46 -14.61 4.34
C GLY A 162 -24.84 -14.32 5.78
#